data_AF-A0A2V9CJB3-F1
#
_entry.id   AF-A0A2V9CJB3-F1
#
_cell.length_a   1.000
_cell.length_b   1.000
_cell.length_c   1.000
_cell.angle_alpha   90.00
_cell.angle_beta   90.00
_cell.angle_gamma   90.00
#
_symmetry.space_group_name_H-M   'P 1'
#
loop_
_entity.id
_entity.type
_entity.pdbx_description
1 polymer ?
#
loop_
_entity_poly.entity_id
_entity_poly.type
_entity_poly.pdbx_seq_one_letter_code
_entity_poly.pdbx_strand_id
1 'polypeptide(L)' 'MKTMPAAKFKAQCLKIMNDVRTTREPMVITKKGRPVAKLVPAETRPRDIFGCLNCGT' A
#
# COMPACT_ATOMS: atom_id res chain seq x y z
N MET A 1 -9.59 -0.31 9.21
CA MET A 1 -8.21 -0.73 8.85
C MET A 1 -8.14 -2.25 8.97
N LYS A 2 -7.94 -2.97 7.85
CA LYS A 2 -7.96 -4.44 7.84
C LYS A 2 -6.60 -5.01 8.22
N THR A 3 -6.58 -6.09 8.98
CA THR A 3 -5.37 -6.78 9.45
C THR A 3 -5.38 -8.23 9.01
N MET A 4 -4.21 -8.77 8.64
CA MET A 4 -4.08 -10.18 8.29
C MET A 4 -2.73 -10.79 8.68
N PRO A 5 -2.68 -12.11 8.95
CA PRO A 5 -1.41 -12.80 9.17
C PRO A 5 -0.55 -12.89 7.91
N ALA A 6 0.77 -12.85 8.08
CA ALA A 6 1.76 -12.99 7.01
C ALA A 6 1.63 -14.32 6.25
N ALA A 7 1.20 -15.40 6.92
CA ALA A 7 0.96 -16.69 6.27
C ALA A 7 -0.18 -16.59 5.21
N LYS A 8 -1.27 -15.89 5.55
CA LYS A 8 -2.39 -15.65 4.63
C LYS A 8 -1.98 -14.72 3.48
N PHE A 9 -1.20 -13.68 3.80
CA PHE A 9 -0.64 -12.79 2.80
C PHE A 9 0.25 -13.56 1.80
N LYS A 10 1.15 -14.43 2.27
CA LYS A 10 2.02 -15.25 1.41
C LYS A 10 1.22 -16.13 0.45
N ALA A 11 0.13 -16.76 0.93
CA ALA A 11 -0.70 -17.64 0.11
C ALA A 11 -1.55 -16.90 -0.95
N GLN A 12 -1.91 -15.64 -0.70
CA GLN A 12 -2.88 -14.88 -1.53
C GLN A 12 -2.32 -13.55 -2.04
N CYS A 13 -0.99 -13.42 -2.11
CA CYS A 13 -0.28 -12.15 -2.30
C CYS A 13 -0.81 -11.34 -3.49
N LEU A 14 -0.86 -11.95 -4.69
CA LEU A 14 -1.32 -11.28 -5.91
C LEU A 14 -2.80 -10.87 -5.85
N LYS A 15 -3.65 -11.70 -5.25
CA LYS A 15 -5.07 -11.38 -5.09
C LYS A 15 -5.23 -10.16 -4.17
N ILE A 16 -4.55 -10.16 -3.04
CA ILE A 16 -4.60 -9.07 -2.06
C ILE A 16 -4.05 -7.76 -2.64
N MET A 17 -2.98 -7.82 -3.45
CA MET A 17 -2.46 -6.64 -4.14
C MET A 17 -3.50 -6.03 -5.09
N ASN A 18 -4.22 -6.86 -5.85
CA ASN A 18 -5.30 -6.39 -6.71
C ASN A 18 -6.48 -5.85 -5.90
N ASP A 19 -6.85 -6.51 -4.79
CA ASP A 19 -7.93 -6.05 -3.91
C ASP A 19 -7.60 -4.68 -3.31
N VAL A 20 -6.38 -4.48 -2.79
CA VAL A 20 -5.94 -3.17 -2.26
C VAL A 20 -5.91 -2.12 -3.35
N ARG A 21 -5.49 -2.45 -4.59
CA ARG A 21 -5.53 -1.52 -5.72
C ARG A 21 -6.97 -1.09 -6.05
N THR A 22 -7.91 -2.02 -6.09
CA THR A 22 -9.30 -1.77 -6.49
C THR A 22 -10.10 -1.08 -5.39
N THR A 23 -10.01 -1.58 -4.16
CA THR A 23 -10.77 -1.05 -3.01
C THR A 23 -10.17 0.24 -2.46
N ARG A 24 -8.90 0.50 -2.76
CA ARG A 24 -8.09 1.56 -2.16
C ARG A 24 -7.99 1.50 -0.64
N GLU A 25 -8.27 0.35 -0.04
CA GLU A 25 -8.22 0.18 1.40
C GLU A 25 -6.83 -0.28 1.87
N PRO A 26 -6.20 0.41 2.83
CA PRO A 26 -4.93 -0.01 3.38
C PRO A 26 -5.09 -1.25 4.28
N MET A 27 -4.11 -2.15 4.20
CA MET A 27 -4.11 -3.43 4.91
C MET A 27 -2.80 -3.62 5.70
N VAL A 28 -2.89 -4.09 6.95
CA VAL A 28 -1.72 -4.40 7.78
C VAL A 28 -1.47 -5.89 7.84
N ILE A 29 -0.22 -6.24 7.63
CA ILE A 29 0.28 -7.61 7.69
C ILE A 29 0.94 -7.80 9.05
N THR A 30 0.53 -8.83 9.77
CA THR A 30 1.05 -9.19 11.09
C THR A 30 1.82 -10.51 11.05
N LYS A 31 2.85 -10.64 11.89
CA LYS A 31 3.58 -11.90 12.12
C LYS A 31 3.62 -12.16 13.61
N LYS A 32 3.11 -13.32 14.05
CA LYS A 32 2.97 -13.67 15.48
C LYS A 32 2.25 -12.59 16.30
N GLY A 33 1.16 -12.04 15.76
CA GLY A 33 0.36 -10.98 16.40
C GLY A 33 0.95 -9.57 16.33
N ARG A 34 2.19 -9.39 15.86
CA ARG A 34 2.82 -8.07 15.74
C ARG A 34 2.70 -7.52 14.33
N PRO A 35 2.33 -6.24 14.13
CA PRO A 35 2.32 -5.61 12.81
C PRO A 35 3.75 -5.50 12.26
N VAL A 36 3.96 -5.92 11.01
CA VAL A 36 5.29 -5.94 10.36
C VAL A 36 5.33 -5.20 9.03
N ALA A 37 4.20 -5.05 8.35
CA ALA A 37 4.12 -4.30 7.09
C ALA A 37 2.71 -3.73 6.90
N LYS A 38 2.60 -2.69 6.07
CA LYS A 38 1.33 -2.10 5.63
C LYS A 38 1.33 -2.04 4.11
N LEU A 39 0.35 -2.67 3.49
CA LEU A 39 0.08 -2.55 2.07
C LEU A 39 -0.88 -1.37 1.87
N VAL A 40 -0.44 -0.40 1.09
CA VAL A 40 -1.24 0.76 0.68
C VAL A 40 -1.42 0.72 -0.83
N PRO A 41 -2.52 1.27 -1.36
CA PRO A 41 -2.71 1.40 -2.80
C PRO A 41 -1.57 2.23 -3.40
N ALA A 42 -1.03 1.81 -4.53
CA ALA A 42 -0.02 2.60 -5.22
C ALA A 42 -0.64 3.92 -5.72
N GLU A 43 0.04 5.03 -5.45
CA GLU A 43 -0.33 6.33 -6.00
C GLU A 43 0.07 6.37 -7.49
N THR A 44 -0.92 6.37 -8.37
CA THR A 44 -0.73 6.73 -9.78
C THR A 44 -0.86 8.25 -9.90
N ARG A 45 0.12 9.01 -9.41
CA ARG A 45 0.22 10.41 -9.81
C ARG A 45 0.84 10.47 -11.21
N PRO A 46 0.23 11.14 -12.20
CA PRO A 46 1.07 11.78 -13.20
C PRO A 46 1.97 12.76 -12.43
N ARG A 47 3.29 12.74 -12.71
CA ARG A 47 4.27 13.62 -12.04
C ARG A 47 3.69 15.02 -11.87
N ASP A 48 3.58 15.48 -10.62
CA ASP A 48 3.15 16.83 -10.33
C ASP A 48 4.09 17.82 -11.03
N ILE A 49 3.54 18.64 -11.92
CA ILE A 49 4.22 19.72 -12.66
C ILE A 49 4.79 20.78 -11.67
N PHE A 50 4.37 20.71 -10.40
CA PHE A 50 4.81 21.57 -9.30
C PHE A 50 6.27 21.35 -8.86
N GLY A 51 6.96 20.33 -9.35
CA GLY A 51 8.41 20.16 -9.12
C GLY A 51 9.27 21.29 -9.74
N CYS A 52 8.72 22.09 -10.65
CA CYS A 52 9.44 23.18 -11.33
C CYS A 52 9.27 24.56 -10.66
N LEU A 53 8.41 24.71 -9.65
CA LEU A 53 8.11 26.02 -9.04
C LEU A 53 9.06 26.45 -7.91
N ASN A 54 10.07 25.65 -7.58
CA ASN A 54 11.12 26.04 -6.61
C ASN A 54 12.43 26.47 -7.28
N CYS A 55 12.38 26.93 -8.54
CA CYS A 55 13.47 27.67 -9.15
C CYS A 55 13.17 29.16 -9.04
N GLY A 56 13.68 29.80 -7.99
CA GLY A 56 13.74 31.26 -7.88
C GLY A 56 12.75 31.90 -6.90
N THR A 57 13.14 31.97 -5.63
CA THR A 57 13.25 33.24 -4.89
C THR A 57 14.22 33.09 -3.73
#